data_AF-A0A518EP06-F1
#
_entry.id   AF-A0A518EP06-F1
#
_cell.length_a   1.000
_cell.length_b   1.000
_cell.length_c   1.000
_cell.angle_alpha   90.00
_cell.angle_beta   90.00
_cell.angle_gamma   90.00
#
_symmetry.space_group_name_H-M   'P 1'
#
loop_
_entity.id
_entity.type
_entity.pdbx_description
1 polymer ?
#
loop_
_entity_poly.entity_id
_entity_poly.type
_entity_poly.pdbx_seq_one_letter_code
_entity_poly.pdbx_strand_id
1 'polypeptide(L)' 'MGGSLFRLPVAQASAAGVLTLNVDSSVPPMATGVGEVAAGTTWAFQCWYRDVGGPLGAPHNFSSALSVQFRL' A
#
# COMPACT_ATOMS: atom_id res chain seq x y z
N MET A 1 13.90 -14.43 1.95
CA MET A 1 13.12 -13.32 1.37
C MET A 1 13.25 -12.13 2.32
N GLY A 2 14.10 -11.15 1.99
CA GLY A 2 14.30 -9.94 2.78
C GLY A 2 14.21 -8.75 1.85
N GLY A 3 13.00 -8.35 1.49
CA GLY A 3 12.75 -7.09 0.79
C GLY A 3 12.61 -5.96 1.82
N SER A 4 12.99 -4.73 1.45
CA SER A 4 12.72 -3.56 2.28
C SER A 4 11.21 -3.33 2.40
N LEU A 5 10.69 -3.31 3.62
CA LEU A 5 9.30 -2.90 3.88
C LEU A 5 9.25 -1.39 4.05
N PHE A 6 8.49 -0.73 3.18
CA PHE A 6 8.13 0.67 3.34
C PHE A 6 6.67 0.81 3.76
N ARG A 7 6.40 1.65 4.78
CA ARG A 7 5.04 1.90 5.27
C ARG A 7 4.59 3.29 4.85
N LEU A 8 3.48 3.33 4.13
CA LEU A 8 2.75 4.55 3.86
C LEU A 8 1.97 5.01 5.11
N PRO A 9 1.59 6.29 5.20
CA PRO A 9 0.75 6.79 6.28
C PRO A 9 -0.54 5.99 6.43
N VAL A 10 -1.01 5.87 7.68
CA VAL A 10 -2.32 5.25 7.94
C VAL A 10 -3.43 6.12 7.37
N ALA A 11 -4.44 5.48 6.78
CA ALA A 11 -5.60 6.14 6.22
C ALA A 11 -6.87 5.31 6.47
N GLN A 12 -8.01 5.99 6.53
CA GLN A 12 -9.30 5.34 6.68
C GLN A 12 -9.82 4.89 5.32
N ALA A 13 -10.28 3.65 5.22
CA ALA A 13 -11.04 3.20 4.06
C ALA A 13 -12.45 3.80 4.08
N SER A 14 -13.08 3.86 2.90
CA SER A 14 -14.52 4.17 2.78
C SER A 14 -15.38 3.08 3.43
N ALA A 15 -16.68 3.35 3.60
CA ALA A 15 -17.64 2.37 4.11
C ALA A 15 -17.73 1.10 3.24
N ALA A 16 -17.32 1.17 1.97
CA ALA A 16 -17.24 0.02 1.07
C ALA A 16 -15.91 -0.74 1.17
N GLY A 17 -15.02 -0.39 2.10
CA GLY A 17 -13.69 -1.01 2.25
C GLY A 17 -12.66 -0.56 1.20
N VAL A 18 -12.93 0.52 0.46
CA VAL A 18 -12.02 1.05 -0.57
C VAL A 18 -11.08 2.08 0.05
N LEU A 19 -9.78 1.90 -0.19
CA LEU A 19 -8.73 2.87 0.10
C LEU A 19 -8.09 3.33 -1.22
N THR A 20 -7.92 4.64 -1.39
CA THR A 20 -7.25 5.22 -2.56
C THR A 20 -5.93 5.86 -2.13
N LEU A 21 -4.87 5.51 -2.84
CA LEU A 21 -3.55 6.11 -2.68
C LEU A 21 -3.17 6.77 -4.00
N ASN A 22 -2.90 8.08 -3.95
CA ASN A 22 -2.34 8.79 -5.08
C ASN A 22 -0.84 8.48 -5.13
N VAL A 23 -0.41 7.85 -6.23
CA VAL A 23 1.00 7.57 -6.49
C VAL A 23 1.57 8.72 -7.31
N ASP A 24 2.40 9.54 -6.68
CA ASP A 24 3.10 10.67 -7.31
C ASP A 24 4.59 10.52 -7.09
N SER A 25 5.31 10.11 -8.14
CA SER A 25 6.75 9.88 -8.11
C SER A 25 7.59 11.16 -8.07
N SER A 26 6.96 12.34 -8.12
CA SER A 26 7.65 13.64 -8.02
C SER A 26 7.76 14.17 -6.60
N VAL A 27 7.06 13.56 -5.64
CA VAL A 27 7.04 13.98 -4.23
C VAL A 27 7.45 12.87 -3.26
N PRO A 28 8.10 13.19 -2.13
CA PRO A 28 8.36 12.22 -1.07
C PRO A 28 7.06 11.60 -0.53
N PRO A 29 7.06 10.31 -0.15
CA PRO A 29 8.21 9.40 -0.08
C PRO A 29 8.51 8.68 -1.41
N MET A 30 7.72 8.89 -2.46
CA MET A 30 7.83 8.14 -3.72
C MET A 30 8.88 8.70 -4.68
N ALA A 31 9.37 9.92 -4.41
CA ALA A 31 10.49 10.52 -5.14
C ALA A 31 11.88 10.17 -4.57
N THR A 32 11.98 9.66 -3.34
CA THR A 32 13.30 9.50 -2.68
C THR A 32 13.31 8.40 -1.61
N GLY A 33 14.44 7.73 -1.44
CA GLY A 33 14.70 6.83 -0.31
C GLY A 33 14.07 5.45 -0.48
N VAL A 34 13.79 4.75 0.61
CA VAL A 34 13.30 3.35 0.57
C VAL A 34 11.91 3.17 -0.04
N GLY A 35 11.17 4.28 -0.20
CA GLY A 35 9.85 4.31 -0.85
C GLY A 35 9.91 4.82 -2.29
N GLU A 36 11.10 5.08 -2.85
CA GLU A 36 11.27 5.69 -4.17
C GLU A 36 10.80 4.76 -5.29
N VAL A 37 9.83 5.24 -6.07
CA VAL A 37 9.26 4.49 -7.19
C VAL A 37 9.92 4.95 -8.48
N ALA A 38 10.95 4.22 -8.92
CA ALA A 38 11.61 4.47 -10.19
C ALA A 38 10.93 3.74 -11.36
N ALA A 39 11.05 4.32 -12.56
CA ALA A 39 10.58 3.69 -13.78
C ALA A 39 11.32 2.36 -14.04
N GLY A 40 10.59 1.36 -14.56
CA GLY A 40 11.09 0.00 -14.76
C GLY A 40 11.04 -0.90 -13.51
N THR A 41 10.63 -0.38 -12.34
CA THR A 41 10.51 -1.17 -11.11
C THR A 41 9.13 -1.82 -10.96
N THR A 42 9.07 -2.92 -10.20
CA THR A 42 7.83 -3.58 -9.82
C THR A 42 7.67 -3.55 -8.31
N TRP A 43 6.53 -3.06 -7.85
CA TRP A 43 6.21 -2.89 -6.43
C TRP A 43 5.03 -3.78 -6.03
N ALA A 44 5.11 -4.35 -4.82
CA ALA A 44 4.01 -5.05 -4.20
C ALA A 44 3.37 -4.15 -3.14
N PHE A 45 2.06 -3.95 -3.23
CA PHE A 45 1.25 -3.18 -2.28
C PHE A 45 0.33 -4.13 -1.51
N GLN A 46 0.23 -3.94 -0.20
CA GLN A 46 -0.70 -4.67 0.65
C GLN A 46 -1.18 -3.77 1.78
N CYS A 47 -2.47 -3.82 2.08
CA CYS A 47 -3.03 -3.12 3.23
C CYS A 47 -3.01 -4.04 4.45
N TRP A 48 -2.52 -3.54 5.56
CA TRP A 48 -2.87 -4.07 6.87
C TRP A 48 -4.01 -3.23 7.42
N TYR A 49 -5.19 -3.82 7.58
CA TYR A 49 -6.39 -3.08 7.96
C TYR A 49 -6.89 -3.48 9.35
N ARG A 50 -7.67 -2.58 9.96
CA ARG A 50 -8.39 -2.78 11.21
C ARG A 50 -9.88 -2.73 10.89
N ASP A 51 -10.62 -3.77 11.27
CA ASP A 51 -12.06 -3.88 11.04
C ASP A 51 -12.73 -4.56 12.25
N VAL A 52 -12.85 -3.80 13.34
CA VAL A 52 -13.43 -4.30 14.59
C VAL A 52 -14.95 -4.41 14.42
N GLY A 53 -15.47 -5.63 14.45
CA GLY A 53 -16.89 -5.92 14.19
C GLY A 53 -17.21 -6.22 12.71
N GLY A 54 -16.17 -6.36 11.87
CA GLY A 54 -16.31 -6.72 10.46
C GLY A 54 -16.92 -8.11 10.23
N PRO A 55 -17.36 -8.39 8.99
CA PRO A 55 -18.14 -9.59 8.63
C PRO A 55 -17.42 -10.93 8.86
N LEU A 56 -16.10 -10.91 9.07
CA LEU A 56 -15.28 -12.10 9.33
C LEU A 56 -14.82 -12.21 10.79
N GLY A 57 -15.28 -11.33 11.69
CA GLY A 57 -15.00 -11.41 13.14
C GLY A 57 -13.54 -11.16 13.55
N ALA A 58 -12.62 -11.01 12.61
CA ALA A 58 -11.22 -10.68 12.87
C ALA A 58 -11.04 -9.14 12.98
N PRO A 59 -10.49 -8.61 14.08
CA PRO A 59 -10.34 -7.16 14.28
C PRO A 59 -9.30 -6.52 13.36
N HIS A 60 -8.49 -7.32 12.67
CA HIS A 60 -7.51 -6.90 11.66
C HIS A 60 -7.12 -8.08 10.76
N ASN A 61 -6.69 -7.77 9.53
CA ASN A 61 -6.03 -8.74 8.65
C ASN A 61 -5.24 -7.99 7.55
N PHE A 62 -4.68 -8.74 6.61
CA PHE A 62 -4.09 -8.21 5.40
C PHE A 62 -5.03 -8.34 4.21
N SER A 63 -4.99 -7.37 3.29
CA SER A 63 -5.60 -7.49 1.97
C SER A 63 -4.83 -8.50 1.11
N SER A 64 -5.39 -8.87 -0.04
CA SER A 64 -4.60 -9.43 -1.13
C SER A 64 -3.49 -8.45 -1.55
N ALA A 65 -2.34 -8.98 -1.94
CA ALA A 65 -1.25 -8.17 -2.47
C ALA A 65 -1.53 -7.79 -3.93
N LEU A 66 -1.22 -6.55 -4.29
CA LEU A 66 -1.26 -6.03 -5.65
C LEU A 66 0.17 -5.84 -6.16
N SER A 67 0.48 -6.36 -7.35
CA SER A 67 1.76 -6.11 -8.03
C SER A 67 1.56 -5.04 -9.11
N VAL A 68 2.37 -3.99 -9.07
CA VAL A 68 2.31 -2.87 -10.01
C VAL A 68 3.68 -2.68 -10.65
N GLN A 69 3.73 -2.70 -11.98
CA GLN A 69 4.92 -2.37 -12.75
C GLN A 69 4.87 -0.92 -13.22
N PHE A 70 5.87 -0.14 -12.84
CA PHE A 70 6.04 1.24 -13.30
C PHE A 70 6.82 1.22 -14.61
N ARG A 71 6.23 1.77 -15.67
CA ARG A 71 6.82 1.77 -17.01
C ARG A 71 7.84 2.90 -17.17
N LEU A 72 8.76 2.70 -18.11
CA LEU A 72 9.71 3.69 -18.62
C LEU A 72 9.01 4.77 -19.44
#